data_AF-A0A7Y3LZV0-F1
#
_entry.id   AF-A0A7Y3LZV0-F1
#
_cell.length_a   1.000
_cell.length_b   1.000
_cell.length_c   1.000
_cell.angle_alpha   90.00
_cell.angle_beta   90.00
_cell.angle_gamma   90.00
#
_symmetry.space_group_name_H-M   'P 1'
#
loop_
_entity.id
_entity.type
_entity.pdbx_description
1 polymer ?
#
loop_
_entity_poly.entity_id
_entity_poly.type
_entity_poly.pdbx_seq_one_letter_code
_entity_poly.pdbx_strand_id
1 'polypeptide(L)'
;MSGRTRTRLDRVRASVGIVQLALRQIEDDLNADDVDGPELAAILRELQEDVDVPGGLVPALAQLVTAAARRAEQIEPDRDGDASCPLHEAAALLIDNAGPRLIWAARSLAPQGDPE
;
A
#
# COMPACT_ATOMS: atom_id res chain seq x y z
N MET A 1 -14.96 16.90 33.39
CA MET A 1 -14.77 16.29 32.07
C MET A 1 -13.29 15.95 31.90
N SER A 2 -12.86 14.74 32.27
CA SER A 2 -11.47 14.33 31.98
C SER A 2 -11.38 13.87 30.54
N GLY A 3 -10.83 14.73 29.67
CA GLY A 3 -10.43 14.36 28.32
C GLY A 3 -9.34 13.30 28.41
N ARG A 4 -9.69 12.04 28.15
CA ARG A 4 -8.72 10.94 28.12
C ARG A 4 -7.83 11.16 26.90
N THR A 5 -6.59 11.56 27.11
CA THR A 5 -5.58 11.65 26.04
C THR A 5 -5.54 10.32 25.30
N ARG A 6 -5.90 10.32 24.00
CA ARG A 6 -5.83 9.10 23.16
C ARG A 6 -4.42 8.53 23.18
N THR A 7 -4.29 7.23 23.40
CA THR A 7 -2.98 6.55 23.33
C THR A 7 -2.44 6.58 21.90
N ARG A 8 -1.13 6.33 21.72
CA ARG A 8 -0.54 6.17 20.38
C ARG A 8 -1.26 5.06 19.59
N LEU A 9 -1.62 3.98 20.27
CA LEU A 9 -2.33 2.84 19.68
C LEU A 9 -3.75 3.21 19.24
N ASP A 10 -4.48 4.02 20.01
CA ASP A 10 -5.82 4.47 19.61
C ASP A 10 -5.80 5.31 18.34
N ARG A 11 -4.77 6.14 18.17
CA ARG A 11 -4.60 6.93 16.94
C ARG A 11 -4.28 6.04 15.75
N VAL A 12 -3.36 5.08 15.90
CA VAL A 12 -3.04 4.11 14.85
C VAL A 12 -4.28 3.30 14.47
N ARG A 13 -5.06 2.81 15.44
CA ARG A 13 -6.33 2.09 15.18
C ARG A 13 -7.33 2.94 14.41
N ALA A 14 -7.49 4.21 14.76
CA ALA A 14 -8.36 5.12 14.03
C ALA A 14 -7.90 5.31 12.57
N SER A 15 -6.59 5.49 12.34
CA SER A 15 -6.02 5.58 10.99
C SER A 15 -6.24 4.29 10.19
N VAL A 16 -6.04 3.12 10.81
CA VAL A 16 -6.30 1.82 10.17
C VAL A 16 -7.78 1.69 9.78
N GLY A 17 -8.71 2.15 10.61
CA GLY A 17 -10.14 2.16 10.26
C GLY A 17 -10.46 3.01 9.03
N ILE A 18 -9.80 4.17 8.86
CA ILE A 18 -9.95 5.01 7.66
C ILE A 18 -9.39 4.30 6.43
N VAL A 19 -8.21 3.68 6.55
CA VAL A 19 -7.60 2.89 5.47
C VAL A 19 -8.51 1.74 5.06
N GLN A 20 -9.11 1.03 6.02
CA GLN A 20 -10.07 -0.05 5.73
C GLN A 20 -11.28 0.42 4.93
N LEU A 21 -11.84 1.59 5.27
CA LEU A 21 -12.95 2.16 4.50
C LEU A 21 -12.53 2.54 3.08
N ALA A 22 -11.35 3.15 2.92
CA ALA A 22 -10.83 3.51 1.59
C ALA A 22 -10.55 2.26 0.74
N LEU A 23 -9.94 1.22 1.31
CA LEU A 23 -9.70 -0.05 0.62
C LEU A 23 -11.01 -0.72 0.21
N ARG A 24 -12.03 -0.68 1.07
CA ARG A 24 -13.34 -1.24 0.74
C ARG A 24 -13.99 -0.53 -0.45
N GLN A 25 -13.91 0.79 -0.49
CA GLN A 25 -14.40 1.55 -1.63
C GLN A 25 -13.68 1.16 -2.92
N ILE A 26 -12.35 1.06 -2.89
CA ILE A 26 -11.56 0.61 -4.04
C ILE A 26 -11.95 -0.81 -4.47
N GLU A 27 -12.13 -1.74 -3.52
CA GLU A 27 -12.60 -3.08 -3.82
C GLU A 27 -13.99 -3.07 -4.48
N ASP A 28 -14.93 -2.29 -3.95
CA ASP A 28 -16.29 -2.22 -4.48
C ASP A 28 -16.28 -1.63 -5.91
N ASP A 29 -15.49 -0.59 -6.18
CA ASP A 29 -15.35 0.02 -7.51
C ASP A 29 -14.66 -0.93 -8.51
N LEU A 30 -13.59 -1.64 -8.10
CA LEU A 30 -12.89 -2.61 -8.95
C LEU A 30 -13.76 -3.84 -9.30
N ASN A 31 -14.77 -4.14 -8.49
CA ASN A 31 -15.69 -5.25 -8.70
C ASN A 31 -17.01 -4.82 -9.36
N ALA A 32 -17.16 -3.54 -9.74
CA ALA A 32 -18.35 -3.08 -10.43
C ALA A 32 -18.47 -3.75 -11.82
N ASP A 33 -19.69 -4.14 -12.18
CA ASP A 33 -19.97 -4.93 -13.39
C ASP A 33 -19.64 -4.21 -14.71
N ASP A 34 -19.44 -2.88 -14.66
CA ASP A 34 -19.18 -2.01 -15.79
C ASP A 34 -17.69 -1.67 -16.01
N VAL A 35 -16.80 -2.11 -15.12
CA VAL A 35 -15.36 -1.86 -15.28
C VAL A 35 -14.79 -2.72 -16.40
N ASP A 36 -14.36 -2.06 -17.47
CA ASP A 36 -13.71 -2.70 -18.61
C ASP A 36 -12.18 -2.74 -18.49
N GLY A 37 -11.51 -3.41 -19.44
CA GLY A 37 -10.06 -3.55 -19.45
C GLY A 37 -9.30 -2.20 -19.47
N PRO A 38 -9.65 -1.26 -20.37
CA PRO A 38 -9.10 0.09 -20.38
C PRO A 38 -9.29 0.88 -19.08
N GLU A 39 -10.48 0.83 -18.48
CA GLU A 39 -10.78 1.51 -17.22
C GLU A 39 -9.98 0.87 -16.07
N LEU A 40 -9.95 -0.46 -15.96
CA LEU A 40 -9.10 -1.15 -15.00
C LEU A 40 -7.62 -0.78 -15.17
N ALA A 41 -7.14 -0.70 -16.41
CA ALA A 41 -5.78 -0.26 -16.70
C ALA A 41 -5.51 1.19 -16.26
N ALA A 42 -6.51 2.08 -16.32
CA ALA A 42 -6.41 3.45 -15.85
C ALA A 42 -6.35 3.50 -14.31
N ILE A 43 -7.26 2.80 -13.62
CA ILE A 43 -7.26 2.69 -12.15
C ILE A 43 -5.92 2.15 -11.65
N LEU A 44 -5.40 1.08 -12.27
CA LEU A 44 -4.12 0.50 -11.87
C LEU A 44 -2.94 1.45 -12.10
N ARG A 45 -2.97 2.31 -13.15
CA ARG A 45 -1.95 3.35 -13.38
C ARG A 45 -2.05 4.47 -12.35
N GLU A 46 -3.25 4.93 -12.05
CA GLU A 46 -3.46 5.92 -10.98
C GLU A 46 -2.99 5.39 -9.63
N LEU A 47 -3.25 4.13 -9.27
CA LEU A 47 -2.71 3.55 -8.03
C LEU A 47 -1.17 3.47 -7.99
N GLN A 48 -0.51 3.42 -9.16
CA GLN A 48 0.96 3.42 -9.27
C GLN A 48 1.55 4.82 -9.21
N GLU A 49 0.93 5.79 -9.88
CA GLU A 49 1.47 7.13 -10.13
C GLU A 49 0.86 8.20 -9.23
N ASP A 50 -0.39 8.02 -8.82
CA ASP A 50 -1.27 9.05 -8.27
C ASP A 50 -1.87 8.65 -6.91
N VAL A 51 -0.98 8.63 -5.93
CA VAL A 51 -1.33 9.09 -4.60
C VAL A 51 -0.45 10.31 -4.40
N ASP A 52 -0.95 11.35 -3.72
CA ASP A 52 -0.25 12.60 -3.38
C ASP A 52 0.96 12.40 -2.42
N VAL A 53 1.64 11.26 -2.58
CA VAL A 53 2.75 10.70 -1.84
C VAL A 53 3.88 10.47 -2.85
N PRO A 54 5.05 11.10 -2.68
CA PRO A 54 6.18 10.95 -3.58
C PRO A 54 6.51 9.48 -3.85
N GLY A 55 6.40 9.05 -5.11
CA GLY A 55 6.70 7.69 -5.54
C GLY A 55 5.51 6.71 -5.55
N GLY A 56 4.29 7.14 -5.20
CA GLY A 56 3.08 6.32 -5.29
C GLY A 56 2.82 5.41 -4.07
N LEU A 57 1.71 4.68 -4.12
CA LEU A 57 1.19 3.88 -2.97
C LEU A 57 2.18 2.79 -2.53
N VAL A 58 2.72 2.02 -3.48
CA VAL A 58 3.55 0.85 -3.18
C VAL A 58 4.84 1.25 -2.45
N PRO A 59 5.62 2.26 -2.92
CA PRO A 59 6.77 2.76 -2.17
C PRO A 59 6.41 3.35 -0.81
N ALA A 60 5.25 4.03 -0.69
CA ALA A 60 4.78 4.57 0.59
C ALA A 60 4.54 3.46 1.63
N LEU A 61 3.89 2.37 1.22
CA LEU A 61 3.66 1.20 2.07
C LEU A 61 4.98 0.53 2.46
N ALA A 62 5.89 0.33 1.49
CA ALA A 62 7.19 -0.25 1.76
C ALA A 62 8.01 0.60 2.74
N GLN A 63 7.95 1.92 2.63
CA GLN A 63 8.60 2.84 3.57
C GLN A 63 7.99 2.74 4.99
N LEU A 64 6.66 2.66 5.10
CA LEU A 64 5.99 2.48 6.39
C LEU A 64 6.40 1.17 7.07
N VAL A 65 6.40 0.07 6.32
CA VAL A 65 6.81 -1.25 6.82
C VAL A 65 8.30 -1.25 7.19
N THR A 66 9.16 -0.61 6.39
CA THR A 66 10.58 -0.43 6.71
C THR A 66 10.78 0.37 7.99
N ALA A 67 9.99 1.42 8.22
CA ALA A 67 10.04 2.19 9.45
C ALA A 67 9.61 1.35 10.67
N ALA A 68 8.61 0.48 10.50
CA ALA A 68 8.22 -0.49 11.52
C ALA A 68 9.33 -1.52 11.79
N ALA A 69 9.97 -2.05 10.74
CA ALA A 69 11.09 -2.99 10.84
C ALA A 69 12.25 -2.40 11.65
N ARG A 70 12.72 -1.21 11.27
CA ARG A 70 13.75 -0.46 12.01
C ARG A 70 13.35 -0.20 13.46
N ARG A 71 12.05 -0.01 13.72
CA ARG A 71 11.58 0.18 15.09
C ARG A 71 11.60 -1.14 15.87
N ALA A 72 11.27 -2.26 15.23
CA ALA A 72 11.37 -3.60 15.80
C ALA A 72 12.83 -3.93 16.16
N GLU A 73 13.79 -3.70 15.25
CA GLU A 73 15.23 -3.92 15.51
C GLU A 73 15.74 -3.17 16.76
N GLN A 74 15.20 -1.98 17.02
CA GLN A 74 15.59 -1.16 18.16
C GLN A 74 15.06 -1.67 19.51
N ILE A 75 13.95 -2.41 19.50
CA ILE A 75 13.29 -2.90 20.72
C ILE A 75 13.51 -4.39 20.96
N GLU A 76 13.98 -5.13 19.95
CA GLU A 76 14.41 -6.53 20.06
C GLU A 76 15.60 -6.64 21.04
N PRO A 77 15.49 -7.47 22.10
CA PRO A 77 16.51 -7.54 23.14
C PRO A 77 17.89 -8.02 22.66
N ASP A 78 17.90 -8.98 21.74
CA ASP A 78 19.07 -9.65 21.17
C ASP A 78 19.33 -9.27 19.71
N ARG A 79 18.38 -8.59 19.06
CA ARG A 79 18.44 -8.20 17.64
C ARG A 79 18.62 -9.41 16.73
N ASP A 80 18.00 -10.51 17.09
CA ASP A 80 17.98 -11.75 16.32
C ASP A 80 17.14 -11.65 15.04
N GLY A 81 16.24 -10.67 15.00
CA GLY A 81 15.41 -10.37 13.85
C GLY A 81 14.02 -10.99 13.89
N ASP A 82 13.59 -11.57 15.02
CA ASP A 82 12.33 -12.32 15.13
C ASP A 82 11.09 -11.52 14.66
N ALA A 83 11.04 -10.22 14.93
CA ALA A 83 9.98 -9.33 14.48
C ALA A 83 10.42 -8.40 13.34
N SER A 84 11.68 -8.00 13.29
CA SER A 84 12.20 -7.06 12.30
C SER A 84 12.48 -7.68 10.92
N CYS A 85 13.00 -8.91 10.85
CA CYS A 85 13.27 -9.59 9.57
C CYS A 85 11.99 -9.78 8.73
N PRO A 86 10.88 -10.33 9.28
CA PRO A 86 9.64 -10.47 8.51
C PRO A 86 9.10 -9.14 7.98
N LEU A 87 9.31 -8.03 8.71
CA LEU A 87 8.91 -6.70 8.26
C LEU A 87 9.81 -6.20 7.11
N HIS A 88 11.12 -6.42 7.19
CA HIS A 88 12.01 -6.11 6.07
C HIS A 88 11.70 -6.92 4.81
N GLU A 89 11.42 -8.21 4.96
CA GLU A 89 10.98 -9.08 3.86
C GLU A 89 9.66 -8.59 3.25
N ALA A 90 8.68 -8.22 4.07
CA ALA A 90 7.41 -7.67 3.60
C ALA A 90 7.61 -6.35 2.81
N ALA A 91 8.50 -5.47 3.28
CA ALA A 91 8.83 -4.25 2.55
C ALA A 91 9.50 -4.53 1.19
N ALA A 92 10.41 -5.51 1.14
CA ALA A 92 11.05 -5.96 -0.09
C ALA A 92 10.02 -6.56 -1.07
N LEU A 93 9.10 -7.41 -0.58
CA LEU A 93 8.04 -7.99 -1.41
C LEU A 93 7.15 -6.94 -2.08
N LEU A 94 6.86 -5.83 -1.41
CA LEU A 94 6.09 -4.73 -1.99
C LEU A 94 6.81 -4.11 -3.19
N ILE A 95 8.10 -3.82 -3.05
CA ILE A 95 8.90 -3.12 -4.07
C ILE A 95 9.31 -4.07 -5.20
N ASP A 96 9.81 -5.25 -4.87
CA ASP A 96 10.48 -6.14 -5.81
C ASP A 96 9.52 -7.08 -6.55
N ASN A 97 8.25 -7.15 -6.11
CA ASN A 97 7.27 -8.08 -6.68
C ASN A 97 5.92 -7.41 -6.97
N ALA A 98 5.22 -6.91 -5.94
CA ALA A 98 3.86 -6.39 -6.10
C ALA A 98 3.83 -5.18 -7.05
N GLY A 99 4.70 -4.20 -6.84
CA GLY A 99 4.80 -3.01 -7.71
C GLY A 99 5.03 -3.35 -9.20
N PRO A 100 6.10 -4.08 -9.54
CA PRO A 100 6.39 -4.47 -10.93
C PRO A 100 5.25 -5.26 -11.60
N ARG A 101 4.56 -6.14 -10.86
CA ARG A 101 3.42 -6.89 -11.39
C ARG A 101 2.21 -6.00 -11.69
N LEU A 102 1.93 -5.00 -10.85
CA LEU A 102 0.88 -4.02 -11.11
C LEU A 102 1.18 -3.21 -12.37
N ILE A 103 2.44 -2.74 -12.52
CA ILE A 103 2.90 -2.03 -13.73
C ILE A 103 2.70 -2.90 -14.97
N TRP A 104 3.12 -4.16 -14.91
CA TRP A 104 2.96 -5.09 -16.02
C TRP A 104 1.48 -5.34 -16.36
N ALA A 105 0.63 -5.55 -15.35
CA ALA A 105 -0.80 -5.78 -15.56
C ALA A 105 -1.47 -4.57 -16.22
N ALA A 106 -1.22 -3.36 -15.73
CA ALA A 106 -1.79 -2.14 -16.29
C ALA A 106 -1.40 -1.95 -17.76
N ARG A 107 -0.14 -2.20 -18.12
CA ARG A 107 0.33 -2.15 -19.52
C ARG A 107 -0.28 -3.21 -20.41
N SER A 108 -0.57 -4.39 -19.86
CA SER A 108 -1.11 -5.52 -20.62
C SER A 108 -2.60 -5.37 -20.89
N LEU A 109 -3.33 -4.73 -19.99
CA LEU A 109 -4.78 -4.50 -20.09
C LEU A 109 -5.15 -3.41 -21.11
N ALA A 110 -4.27 -2.43 -21.29
CA ALA A 110 -4.40 -1.41 -22.32
C ALA A 110 -3.03 -1.14 -22.96
N PRO A 111 -2.60 -1.96 -23.95
CA PRO A 111 -1.34 -1.74 -24.64
C PRO A 111 -1.39 -0.37 -25.32
N GLN A 112 -0.39 0.48 -25.04
CA GLN A 112 -0.27 1.77 -25.71
C GLN A 112 -0.05 1.53 -27.20
N GLY A 113 -1.07 1.82 -28.00
CA GLY A 113 -1.03 1.88 -29.46
C GLY A 113 -1.87 3.07 -29.89
N ASP A 114 -1.32 3.89 -30.79
CA ASP A 114 -1.97 5.11 -31.29
C ASP A 114 -3.38 4.79 -31.82
N PRO A 115 -4.39 5.64 -31.54
CA PRO A 115 -5.58 5.65 -32.35
C PRO A 115 -5.18 6.06 -33.78
N GLU A 116 -5.46 5.20 -34.76
CA GLU A 116 -5.46 5.60 -36.19
C GLU A 116 -6.47 6.72 -36.45
#